data_AF-A0AAU7SR99-F1
#
_entry.id   AF-A0AAU7SR99-F1
#
_cell.length_a   1.000
_cell.length_b   1.000
_cell.length_c   1.000
_cell.angle_alpha   90.00
_cell.angle_beta   90.00
_cell.angle_gamma   90.00
#
_symmetry.space_group_name_H-M   'P 1'
#
loop_
_entity.id
_entity.type
_entity.pdbx_description
1 polymer ?
#
loop_
_entity_poly.entity_id
_entity_poly.type
_entity_poly.pdbx_seq_one_letter_code
_entity_poly.pdbx_strand_id
1 'polypeptide(L)'
;MHEMLQQAASCAAATGPTILLQGMQIERPVDVVKAAALSADDKRAVLAAWASDFYAIDSKPAFRHLPGTPEPVSIDEIQAAFIELDRRYGS
;
A
#
# COMPACT_ATOMS: atom_id res chain seq x y z
N MET A 1 8.50 -25.96 1.29
CA MET A 1 7.18 -25.50 0.80
C MET A 1 6.23 -25.13 1.95
N HIS A 2 6.07 -25.98 2.98
CA HIS A 2 5.19 -25.69 4.12
C HIS A 2 5.60 -24.44 4.91
N GLU A 3 6.91 -24.27 5.16
CA GLU A 3 7.45 -23.09 5.87
C GLU A 3 7.25 -21.78 5.11
N MET A 4 7.37 -21.79 3.77
CA MET A 4 7.15 -20.58 2.95
C MET A 4 5.69 -20.10 3.03
N LEU A 5 4.75 -21.03 3.03
CA LEU A 5 3.32 -20.74 3.18
C LEU A 5 3.00 -20.20 4.57
N GLN A 6 3.57 -20.78 5.62
CA GLN A 6 3.43 -20.28 6.99
C GLN A 6 4.01 -18.86 7.15
N GLN A 7 5.17 -18.60 6.56
CA GLN A 7 5.79 -17.28 6.59
C GLN A 7 4.94 -16.24 5.87
N ALA A 8 4.43 -16.56 4.67
CA ALA A 8 3.57 -15.67 3.92
C ALA A 8 2.27 -15.34 4.70
N ALA A 9 1.68 -16.34 5.36
CA ALA A 9 0.50 -16.14 6.20
C ALA A 9 0.79 -15.24 7.41
N SER A 10 1.94 -15.42 8.07
CA SER A 10 2.36 -14.56 9.19
C SER A 10 2.59 -13.10 8.75
N CYS A 11 3.25 -12.89 7.60
CA CYS A 11 3.44 -11.55 7.05
C CYS A 11 2.10 -10.89 6.69
N ALA A 12 1.19 -11.62 6.04
CA ALA A 12 -0.13 -11.10 5.69
C ALA A 12 -0.92 -10.67 6.94
N ALA A 13 -0.81 -11.40 8.05
CA ALA A 13 -1.42 -11.01 9.32
C ALA A 13 -0.79 -9.75 9.92
N ALA A 14 0.52 -9.53 9.72
CA ALA A 14 1.24 -8.40 10.28
C ALA A 14 1.08 -7.10 9.47
N THR A 15 1.00 -7.18 8.13
CA THR A 15 1.04 -6.01 7.25
C THR A 15 -0.29 -5.78 6.50
N GLY A 16 -1.18 -6.76 6.49
CA GLY A 16 -2.45 -6.71 5.77
C GLY A 16 -2.26 -6.70 4.25
N PRO A 17 -3.11 -5.97 3.50
CA PRO A 17 -3.09 -5.95 2.04
C PRO A 17 -1.75 -5.51 1.41
N THR A 18 -0.88 -4.82 2.15
CA THR A 18 0.41 -4.33 1.63
C THR A 18 1.39 -5.48 1.33
N ILE A 19 1.11 -6.70 1.77
CA ILE A 19 1.86 -7.91 1.37
C ILE A 19 1.86 -8.12 -0.16
N LEU A 20 0.85 -7.60 -0.85
CA LEU A 20 0.74 -7.66 -2.31
C LEU A 20 1.84 -6.86 -3.02
N LEU A 21 2.54 -5.98 -2.31
CA LEU A 21 3.67 -5.20 -2.84
C LEU A 21 5.01 -5.92 -2.70
N GLN A 22 5.05 -7.11 -2.10
CA GLN A 22 6.30 -7.84 -1.87
C GLN A 22 7.03 -8.11 -3.20
N GLY A 23 8.28 -7.67 -3.30
CA GLY A 23 9.09 -7.81 -4.50
C GLY A 23 8.83 -6.75 -5.58
N MET A 24 7.91 -5.82 -5.35
CA MET A 24 7.68 -4.66 -6.22
C MET A 24 8.55 -3.47 -5.79
N GLN A 25 8.96 -2.64 -6.75
CA GLN A 25 9.62 -1.36 -6.49
C GLN A 25 8.53 -0.29 -6.35
N ILE A 26 8.10 -0.04 -5.12
CA ILE A 26 7.08 0.96 -4.78
C ILE A 26 7.76 2.02 -3.92
N GLU A 27 7.78 3.25 -4.42
CA GLU A 27 8.36 4.38 -3.69
C GLU A 27 7.27 5.35 -3.25
N ARG A 28 6.27 5.57 -4.13
CA ARG A 28 5.19 6.54 -3.93
C ARG A 28 3.82 5.85 -4.11
N PRO A 29 2.73 6.36 -3.51
CA PRO A 29 1.38 5.82 -3.67
C PRO A 29 0.93 5.67 -5.13
N VAL A 30 1.36 6.58 -6.02
CA VAL A 30 1.05 6.50 -7.45
C VAL A 30 1.65 5.26 -8.14
N ASP A 31 2.71 4.68 -7.59
CA ASP A 31 3.34 3.48 -8.16
C ASP A 31 2.46 2.24 -7.95
N VAL A 32 1.67 2.20 -6.87
CA VAL A 32 0.62 1.19 -6.66
C VAL A 32 -0.41 1.27 -7.79
N VAL A 33 -0.82 2.49 -8.18
CA VAL A 33 -1.77 2.70 -9.27
C VAL A 33 -1.20 2.20 -10.61
N LYS A 34 0.09 2.40 -10.84
CA LYS A 34 0.82 1.97 -12.05
C LYS A 34 1.15 0.47 -12.05
N ALA A 35 1.09 -0.23 -10.93
CA ALA A 35 1.42 -1.64 -10.83
C ALA A 35 0.46 -2.48 -11.70
N ALA A 36 0.94 -2.96 -12.85
CA ALA A 36 0.14 -3.75 -13.79
C ALA A 36 -0.22 -5.14 -13.26
N ALA A 37 0.56 -5.65 -12.29
CA ALA A 37 0.34 -6.95 -11.67
C ALA A 37 -0.81 -6.96 -10.64
N LEU A 38 -1.34 -5.79 -10.26
CA LEU A 38 -2.42 -5.66 -9.28
C LEU A 38 -3.75 -5.38 -9.97
N SER A 39 -4.83 -6.01 -9.49
CA SER A 39 -6.19 -5.64 -9.88
C SER A 39 -6.56 -4.24 -9.34
N ALA A 40 -7.64 -3.65 -9.84
CA ALA A 40 -8.12 -2.37 -9.31
C ALA A 40 -8.49 -2.46 -7.82
N ASP A 41 -9.08 -3.58 -7.39
CA ASP A 41 -9.48 -3.78 -6.00
C ASP A 41 -8.28 -4.04 -5.08
N ASP A 42 -7.27 -4.77 -5.56
CA ASP A 42 -6.00 -4.92 -4.82
C ASP A 42 -5.33 -3.56 -4.61
N LYS A 43 -5.31 -2.70 -5.65
CA LYS A 43 -4.79 -1.34 -5.54
C LYS A 43 -5.56 -0.53 -4.50
N ARG A 44 -6.89 -0.61 -4.49
CA ARG A 44 -7.74 0.06 -3.48
C ARG A 44 -7.42 -0.44 -2.07
N ALA A 45 -7.32 -1.76 -1.89
CA ALA A 45 -7.01 -2.37 -0.61
C ALA A 45 -5.63 -1.95 -0.08
N VAL A 46 -4.62 -1.92 -0.94
CA VAL A 46 -3.27 -1.45 -0.61
C VAL A 46 -3.28 0.03 -0.23
N LEU A 47 -3.89 0.91 -1.05
CA LEU A 47 -3.93 2.34 -0.77
C LEU A 47 -4.72 2.64 0.51
N ALA A 48 -5.78 1.88 0.79
CA ALA A 48 -6.56 2.01 2.03
C ALA A 48 -5.72 1.58 3.24
N ALA A 49 -4.98 0.48 3.12
CA ALA A 49 -4.06 0.04 4.15
C ALA A 49 -2.99 1.10 4.40
N TRP A 50 -2.36 1.67 3.36
CA TRP A 50 -1.35 2.72 3.50
C TRP A 50 -1.92 4.00 4.13
N ALA A 51 -3.17 4.37 3.84
CA ALA A 51 -3.83 5.54 4.43
C ALA A 51 -4.13 5.38 5.95
N SER A 52 -4.19 4.14 6.43
CA SER A 52 -4.53 3.79 7.82
C SER A 52 -3.54 4.36 8.85
N ASP A 53 -4.04 4.58 10.06
CA ASP A 53 -3.24 4.96 11.22
C ASP A 53 -2.18 3.91 11.59
N PHE A 54 -2.33 2.66 11.11
CA PHE A 54 -1.30 1.63 11.26
C PHE A 54 0.06 2.06 10.70
N TYR A 55 0.07 2.88 9.64
CA TYR A 55 1.30 3.42 9.06
C TYR A 55 1.53 4.89 9.40
N ALA A 56 0.74 5.50 10.28
CA ALA A 56 0.94 6.90 10.67
C ALA A 56 2.27 7.10 11.40
N ILE A 57 2.94 8.21 11.11
CA ILE A 57 4.13 8.62 11.86
C ILE A 57 3.71 9.21 13.20
N ASP A 58 4.31 8.72 14.29
CA ASP A 58 4.06 9.22 15.63
C ASP A 58 4.28 10.74 15.71
N SER A 59 3.36 11.43 16.38
CA SER A 59 3.32 12.88 16.50
C SER A 59 3.26 13.67 15.17
N LYS A 60 3.07 13.00 14.02
CA LYS A 60 2.92 13.63 12.68
C LYS A 60 1.75 12.98 11.91
N PRO A 61 0.49 13.18 12.37
CA PRO A 61 -0.68 12.46 11.84
C PRO A 61 -1.03 12.76 10.38
N ALA A 62 -0.36 13.73 9.74
CA ALA A 62 -0.49 13.99 8.31
C ALA A 62 0.33 13.02 7.43
N PHE A 63 1.32 12.31 8.01
CA PHE A 63 2.26 11.47 7.27
C PHE A 63 2.08 9.99 7.58
N ARG A 64 2.29 9.15 6.56
CA ARG A 64 2.38 7.70 6.70
C ARG A 64 3.68 7.18 6.12
N HIS A 65 4.23 6.13 6.72
CA HIS A 65 5.42 5.46 6.21
C HIS A 65 5.18 3.96 6.10
N LEU A 66 5.17 3.48 4.86
CA LEU A 66 5.09 2.06 4.58
C LEU A 66 6.50 1.45 4.64
N PRO A 67 6.75 0.41 5.46
CA PRO A 67 8.05 -0.23 5.52
C PRO A 67 8.52 -0.68 4.14
N GLY A 68 9.78 -0.35 3.80
CA GLY A 68 10.38 -0.64 2.49
C GLY A 68 10.28 0.51 1.48
N THR A 69 9.49 1.56 1.76
CA THR A 69 9.49 2.80 0.98
C THR A 69 10.57 3.78 1.49
N PRO A 70 11.14 4.63 0.62
CA PRO A 70 12.31 5.44 0.97
C PRO A 70 12.00 6.54 2.00
N GLU A 71 10.78 7.09 2.00
CA GLU A 71 10.40 8.21 2.88
C GLU A 71 8.91 8.20 3.25
N PRO A 72 8.52 8.84 4.37
CA PRO A 72 7.12 9.07 4.68
C PRO A 72 6.44 9.97 3.63
N VAL A 73 5.20 9.64 3.29
CA VAL A 73 4.35 10.39 2.35
C VAL A 73 3.16 11.00 3.08
N SER A 74 2.59 12.08 2.54
CA SER A 74 1.40 12.70 3.13
C SER A 74 0.15 11.88 2.81
N ILE A 75 -0.89 12.01 3.66
CA ILE A 75 -2.21 11.46 3.35
C ILE A 75 -2.81 12.03 2.08
N ASP A 76 -2.54 13.31 1.79
CA ASP A 76 -3.01 13.98 0.58
C ASP A 76 -2.44 13.31 -0.68
N GLU A 77 -1.20 12.83 -0.61
CA GLU A 77 -0.59 12.10 -1.72
C GLU A 77 -1.24 10.73 -1.92
N ILE A 78 -1.57 10.03 -0.84
CA ILE A 78 -2.30 8.75 -0.91
C ILE A 78 -3.71 8.98 -1.49
N GLN A 79 -4.38 10.07 -1.08
CA GLN A 79 -5.67 10.48 -1.65
C GLN A 79 -5.57 10.84 -3.13
N ALA A 80 -4.50 11.52 -3.56
CA ALA A 80 -4.26 11.79 -4.98
C ALA A 80 -4.11 10.50 -5.79
N ALA A 81 -3.46 9.46 -5.23
CA ALA A 81 -3.39 8.14 -5.84
C ALA A 81 -4.76 7.45 -5.92
N PHE A 82 -5.61 7.58 -4.90
CA PHE A 82 -7.00 7.10 -4.97
C PHE A 82 -7.79 7.77 -6.08
N ILE A 83 -7.73 9.10 -6.19
CA ILE A 83 -8.39 9.87 -7.25
C ILE A 83 -7.93 9.39 -8.63
N GLU A 84 -6.62 9.21 -8.82
CA GLU A 84 -6.07 8.71 -10.08
C GLU A 84 -6.50 7.26 -10.36
N LEU A 85 -6.61 6.41 -9.33
CA LEU A 85 -7.09 5.04 -9.48
C LEU A 85 -8.55 5.02 -9.92
N ASP A 86 -9.42 5.80 -9.28
CA ASP A 86 -10.83 5.88 -9.64
C ASP A 86 -11.02 6.53 -11.02
N ARG A 87 -10.16 7.47 -11.42
CA ARG A 87 -10.17 7.98 -12.81
C ARG A 87 -9.87 6.88 -13.85
N ARG A 88 -9.07 5.87 -13.50
CA ARG A 88 -8.70 4.76 -14.40
C ARG A 88 -9.71 3.60 -14.39
N TYR A 89 -10.37 3.36 -13.27
CA TYR A 89 -11.17 2.14 -13.02
C TYR A 89 -12.53 2.39 -12.35
N GLY A 90 -12.96 3.65 -12.24
CA GLY A 90 -14.28 4.05 -11.76
C GLY A 90 -15.30 3.94 -12.90
N SER A 91 -15.96 2.80 -12.96
CA SER A 91 -17.09 2.51 -13.87
C SER A 91 -18.16 1.76 -13.09
#